data_AF-A0A936S4U7-F1
#
_entry.id   AF-A0A936S4U7-F1
#
_cell.length_a   1.000
_cell.length_b   1.000
_cell.length_c   1.000
_cell.angle_alpha   90.00
_cell.angle_beta   90.00
_cell.angle_gamma   90.00
#
_symmetry.space_group_name_H-M   'P 1'
#
loop_
_entity.id
_entity.type
_entity.pdbx_description
1 polymer ?
#
loop_
_entity_poly.entity_id
_entity_poly.type
_entity_poly.pdbx_seq_one_letter_code
_entity_poly.pdbx_strand_id
1 'polypeptide(L)'
;MKMKFLALSVALALGGVAGTANAAITVQQDGIGHSLVVPYFTTQSGQHTYLNIVNTDTTNGKAVKVRFRGALDSDDIFDFQVFLSPGDVWVADVQPTPDGKGTALFTTDNSCTLPKNVGKDWTQVSGVWNPGVNSTFVTARLKKDDPIGVKEGYVEIFNMADIPSGSDLYDAIKHKADGTVDCTGSDNAVDGVVGAIERNNHVTNTELAAPTPTLFGNWVILNTADNSAYSAWATAFEADNADGGTRIVYSAQSNARVTTATDSIVGREFGSGTISSRSCKW
;
A
#
# COMPACT_ATOMS: atom_id res chain seq x y z
N MET A 1 35.53 -15.19 24.38
CA MET A 1 35.90 -14.33 23.24
C MET A 1 34.79 -13.29 23.09
N LYS A 2 35.06 -12.01 23.35
CA LYS A 2 34.04 -10.93 23.33
C LYS A 2 33.65 -10.63 21.89
N MET A 3 32.42 -10.93 21.49
CA MET A 3 31.91 -10.58 20.16
C MET A 3 31.54 -9.10 20.15
N LYS A 4 32.29 -8.31 19.39
CA LYS A 4 32.03 -6.89 19.16
C LYS A 4 31.01 -6.78 18.02
N PHE A 5 29.82 -6.29 18.32
CA PHE A 5 28.86 -5.86 17.31
C PHE A 5 29.42 -4.62 16.59
N LEU A 6 29.69 -4.73 15.29
CA LEU A 6 29.90 -3.58 14.42
C LEU A 6 28.55 -3.20 13.81
N ALA A 7 28.01 -2.05 14.22
CA ALA A 7 26.93 -1.39 13.50
C ALA A 7 27.50 -0.76 12.23
N LEU A 8 27.06 -1.24 11.06
CA LEU A 8 27.40 -0.64 9.77
C LEU A 8 26.29 0.34 9.40
N SER A 9 26.46 1.61 9.74
CA SER A 9 25.60 2.69 9.26
C SER A 9 25.93 2.99 7.80
N VAL A 10 25.00 2.66 6.89
CA VAL A 10 25.08 3.08 5.48
C VAL A 10 24.46 4.47 5.38
N ALA A 11 25.30 5.50 5.35
CA ALA A 11 24.91 6.84 4.95
C ALA A 11 25.25 7.02 3.46
N LEU A 12 24.24 6.92 2.58
CA LEU A 12 24.39 7.35 1.19
C LEU A 12 24.24 8.88 1.14
N ALA A 13 25.35 9.58 0.92
CA ALA A 13 25.35 10.99 0.53
C ALA A 13 25.25 11.08 -1.00
N LEU A 14 24.10 11.53 -1.52
CA LEU A 14 23.94 11.88 -2.93
C LEU A 14 24.19 13.38 -3.10
N GLY A 15 25.27 13.73 -3.80
CA GLY A 15 25.63 15.09 -4.15
C GLY A 15 24.95 15.55 -5.45
N GLY A 16 24.23 16.68 -5.35
CA GLY A 16 24.25 17.79 -6.30
C GLY A 16 23.74 17.58 -7.74
N VAL A 17 22.44 17.81 -7.94
CA VAL A 17 21.93 18.42 -9.19
C VAL A 17 21.19 19.68 -8.81
N ALA A 18 21.66 20.83 -9.30
CA ALA A 18 21.09 22.13 -8.99
C ALA A 18 19.82 22.38 -9.81
N GLY A 19 18.70 22.65 -9.13
CA GLY A 19 17.50 23.25 -9.70
C GLY A 19 16.23 22.41 -9.61
N THR A 20 15.59 22.38 -8.44
CA THR A 20 14.14 22.49 -8.15
C THR A 20 13.92 22.16 -6.67
N ALA A 21 12.92 22.77 -6.03
CA ALA A 21 12.71 22.83 -4.57
C ALA A 21 13.12 21.57 -3.78
N ASN A 22 13.97 21.75 -2.76
CA ASN A 22 14.39 20.66 -1.88
C ASN A 22 13.24 20.33 -0.90
N ALA A 23 12.27 19.51 -1.31
CA ALA A 23 11.45 18.80 -0.34
C ALA A 23 12.38 17.83 0.41
N ALA A 24 12.64 18.10 1.68
CA ALA A 24 13.44 17.19 2.50
C ALA A 24 12.55 16.01 2.91
N ILE A 25 13.00 14.78 2.67
CA ILE A 25 12.32 13.60 3.20
C ILE A 25 13.01 13.24 4.52
N THR A 26 12.22 13.11 5.59
CA THR A 26 12.70 12.76 6.91
C THR A 26 12.14 11.41 7.34
N VAL A 27 12.95 10.64 8.08
CA VAL A 27 12.49 9.41 8.73
C VAL A 27 11.86 9.80 10.07
N GLN A 28 10.61 9.41 10.27
CA GLN A 28 9.87 9.77 11.47
C GLN A 28 10.11 8.78 12.61
N GLN A 29 10.43 9.32 13.79
CA GLN A 29 10.79 8.53 14.97
C GLN A 29 9.57 7.95 15.70
N ASP A 30 8.40 8.55 15.53
CA ASP A 30 7.12 8.08 16.07
C ASP A 30 6.45 7.00 15.21
N GLY A 31 7.01 6.71 14.01
CA GLY A 31 6.49 5.72 13.09
C GLY A 31 5.25 6.19 12.32
N ILE A 32 4.92 7.48 12.36
CA ILE A 32 3.79 8.07 11.63
C ILE A 32 4.33 8.87 10.44
N GLY A 33 3.74 8.73 9.25
CA GLY A 33 4.22 9.45 8.08
C GLY A 33 3.28 9.42 6.88
N HIS A 34 3.78 9.94 5.76
CA HIS A 34 3.08 9.89 4.47
C HIS A 34 3.25 8.53 3.79
N SER A 35 4.40 7.88 4.01
CA SER A 35 4.69 6.56 3.47
C SER A 35 5.41 5.71 4.50
N LEU A 36 5.20 4.40 4.41
CA LEU A 36 5.74 3.41 5.32
C LEU A 36 6.46 2.32 4.53
N VAL A 37 7.56 1.79 5.10
CA VAL A 37 8.24 0.61 4.61
C VAL A 37 8.28 -0.44 5.71
N VAL A 38 7.66 -1.59 5.43
CA VAL A 38 7.85 -2.81 6.22
C VAL A 38 9.10 -3.49 5.67
N PRO A 39 10.17 -3.61 6.45
CA PRO A 39 11.48 -3.99 5.92
C PRO A 39 11.54 -5.45 5.46
N TYR A 40 10.66 -6.30 5.99
CA TYR A 40 10.66 -7.71 5.65
C TYR A 40 9.29 -8.35 5.90
N PHE A 41 8.83 -9.16 4.94
CA PHE A 41 7.79 -10.16 5.11
C PHE A 41 8.32 -11.51 4.63
N THR A 42 7.78 -12.60 5.16
CA THR A 42 8.12 -13.95 4.72
C THR A 42 6.98 -14.94 4.94
N THR A 43 6.85 -15.88 4.01
CA THR A 43 6.05 -17.11 4.10
C THR A 43 6.92 -18.36 4.01
N GLN A 44 8.24 -18.18 4.03
CA GLN A 44 9.21 -19.27 3.98
C GLN A 44 9.02 -20.19 5.19
N SER A 45 9.16 -21.49 4.96
CA SER A 45 9.05 -22.51 6.02
C SER A 45 7.72 -22.49 6.79
N GLY A 46 6.64 -22.02 6.17
CA GLY A 46 5.33 -21.98 6.82
C GLY A 46 5.13 -20.80 7.77
N GLN A 47 6.01 -19.80 7.74
CA GLN A 47 5.86 -18.58 8.53
C GLN A 47 4.70 -17.73 8.02
N HIS A 48 4.16 -16.90 8.92
CA HIS A 48 3.12 -15.94 8.60
C HIS A 48 3.65 -14.54 8.91
N THR A 49 3.34 -13.57 8.05
CA THR A 49 3.59 -12.16 8.33
C THR A 49 2.27 -11.42 8.49
N TYR A 50 2.00 -10.97 9.71
CA TYR A 50 0.87 -10.10 10.00
C TYR A 50 1.25 -8.65 9.76
N LEU A 51 0.35 -7.91 9.12
CA LEU A 51 0.51 -6.50 8.80
C LEU A 51 -0.71 -5.73 9.32
N ASN A 52 -0.47 -4.61 9.99
CA ASN A 52 -1.52 -3.64 10.29
C ASN A 52 -1.15 -2.27 9.73
N ILE A 53 -2.13 -1.58 9.17
CA ILE A 53 -2.03 -0.23 8.64
C ILE A 53 -3.12 0.59 9.32
N VAL A 54 -2.72 1.68 9.97
CA VAL A 54 -3.58 2.52 10.80
C VAL A 54 -3.69 3.90 10.17
N ASN A 55 -4.92 4.36 9.99
CA ASN A 55 -5.20 5.77 9.78
C ASN A 55 -5.33 6.46 11.14
N THR A 56 -4.32 7.24 11.53
CA THR A 56 -4.33 7.98 12.81
C THR A 56 -5.13 9.29 12.75
N ASP A 57 -5.55 9.72 11.55
CA ASP A 57 -6.44 10.87 11.37
C ASP A 57 -7.88 10.49 11.73
N THR A 58 -8.47 11.20 12.68
CA THR A 58 -9.85 10.98 13.14
C THR A 58 -10.90 11.81 12.38
N THR A 59 -10.47 12.58 11.38
CA THR A 59 -11.33 13.46 10.58
C THR A 59 -11.44 12.97 9.14
N ASN A 60 -10.32 12.73 8.47
CA ASN A 60 -10.29 12.36 7.05
C ASN A 60 -9.98 10.87 6.86
N GLY A 61 -10.57 10.28 5.82
CA GLY A 61 -10.16 8.97 5.35
C GLY A 61 -8.81 9.03 4.62
N LYS A 62 -8.30 7.86 4.22
CA LYS A 62 -7.03 7.73 3.50
C LYS A 62 -7.18 6.77 2.33
N ALA A 63 -6.74 7.19 1.15
CA ALA A 63 -6.53 6.32 0.00
C ALA A 63 -5.09 5.82 0.01
N VAL A 64 -4.90 4.53 0.30
CA VAL A 64 -3.57 3.96 0.55
C VAL A 64 -3.21 2.96 -0.54
N LYS A 65 -2.03 3.11 -1.16
CA LYS A 65 -1.45 2.08 -2.04
C LYS A 65 -0.56 1.16 -1.22
N VAL A 66 -0.78 -0.15 -1.33
CA VAL A 66 0.07 -1.19 -0.74
C VAL A 66 0.74 -1.97 -1.87
N ARG A 67 2.06 -2.17 -1.78
CA ARG A 67 2.86 -2.93 -2.75
C ARG A 67 3.80 -3.89 -2.05
N PHE A 68 3.78 -5.14 -2.47
CA PHE A 68 4.71 -6.16 -2.05
C PHE A 68 5.79 -6.29 -3.12
N ARG A 69 7.04 -6.26 -2.67
CA ARG A 69 8.22 -6.30 -3.54
C ARG A 69 9.06 -7.52 -3.18
N GLY A 70 9.35 -8.38 -4.16
CA GLY A 70 10.12 -9.60 -3.94
C GLY A 70 11.57 -9.32 -3.53
N ALA A 71 12.15 -10.14 -2.66
CA ALA A 71 13.50 -9.88 -2.11
C ALA A 71 14.64 -9.99 -3.14
N LEU A 72 14.46 -10.77 -4.22
CA LEU A 72 15.52 -11.05 -5.19
C LEU A 72 15.81 -9.84 -6.09
N ASP A 73 14.81 -9.38 -6.83
CA ASP A 73 14.97 -8.35 -7.86
C ASP A 73 14.04 -7.13 -7.62
N SER A 74 13.38 -7.05 -6.45
CA SER A 74 12.31 -6.05 -6.18
C SER A 74 11.20 -6.10 -7.22
N ASP A 75 10.84 -7.27 -7.74
CA ASP A 75 9.69 -7.40 -8.63
C ASP A 75 8.39 -7.05 -7.88
N ASP A 76 7.43 -6.41 -8.55
CA ASP A 76 6.10 -6.15 -8.00
C ASP A 76 5.28 -7.44 -8.01
N ILE A 77 5.20 -8.10 -6.86
CA ILE A 77 4.60 -9.44 -6.71
C ILE A 77 3.16 -9.39 -6.23
N PHE A 78 2.72 -8.29 -5.64
CA PHE A 78 1.31 -8.09 -5.27
C PHE A 78 1.06 -6.63 -4.94
N ASP A 79 0.01 -6.03 -5.49
CA ASP A 79 -0.33 -4.64 -5.22
C ASP A 79 -1.84 -4.42 -5.22
N PHE A 80 -2.29 -3.51 -4.36
CA PHE A 80 -3.69 -3.12 -4.26
C PHE A 80 -3.80 -1.75 -3.59
N GLN A 81 -5.02 -1.23 -3.55
CA GLN A 81 -5.37 -0.05 -2.77
C GLN A 81 -6.30 -0.44 -1.64
N VAL A 82 -6.11 0.16 -0.46
CA VAL A 82 -7.04 0.08 0.67
C VAL A 82 -7.48 1.48 1.05
N PHE A 83 -8.77 1.62 1.37
CA PHE A 83 -9.38 2.88 1.74
C PHE A 83 -9.75 2.80 3.22
N LEU A 84 -9.05 3.59 4.03
CA LEU A 84 -9.19 3.60 5.48
C LEU A 84 -10.12 4.74 5.87
N SER A 85 -11.16 4.43 6.64
CA SER A 85 -11.99 5.47 7.27
C SER A 85 -11.20 6.22 8.37
N PRO A 86 -11.72 7.33 8.92
CA PRO A 86 -11.02 8.04 10.00
C PRO A 86 -10.85 7.15 11.24
N GLY A 87 -9.63 7.06 11.77
CA GLY A 87 -9.29 6.21 12.92
C GLY A 87 -9.29 4.70 12.63
N ASP A 88 -9.36 4.30 11.36
CA ASP A 88 -9.50 2.91 10.93
C ASP A 88 -8.19 2.13 11.00
N VAL A 89 -8.30 0.81 11.12
CA VAL A 89 -7.17 -0.11 11.14
C VAL A 89 -7.45 -1.27 10.20
N TRP A 90 -6.70 -1.34 9.11
CA TRP A 90 -6.73 -2.50 8.23
C TRP A 90 -5.67 -3.51 8.66
N VAL A 91 -6.04 -4.78 8.73
CA VAL A 91 -5.16 -5.88 9.15
C VAL A 91 -5.12 -6.97 8.09
N ALA A 92 -3.99 -7.66 7.95
CA ALA A 92 -3.88 -8.83 7.07
C ALA A 92 -2.84 -9.85 7.55
N ASP A 93 -3.02 -11.07 7.07
CA ASP A 93 -2.10 -12.20 7.19
C ASP A 93 -1.52 -12.52 5.79
N VAL A 94 -0.22 -12.40 5.66
CA VAL A 94 0.54 -12.86 4.49
C VAL A 94 1.04 -14.26 4.82
N GLN A 95 0.46 -15.25 4.15
CA GLN A 95 0.61 -16.67 4.48
C GLN A 95 0.97 -17.51 3.26
N PRO A 96 1.55 -18.71 3.46
CA PRO A 96 1.75 -19.66 2.38
C PRO A 96 0.39 -20.06 1.77
N THR A 97 0.36 -20.33 0.48
CA THR A 97 -0.78 -21.03 -0.12
C THR A 97 -0.91 -22.44 0.49
N PRO A 98 -2.11 -23.05 0.51
CA PRO A 98 -2.32 -24.37 1.09
C PRO A 98 -1.45 -25.48 0.50
N ASP A 99 -1.07 -25.36 -0.78
CA ASP A 99 -0.16 -26.29 -1.45
C ASP A 99 1.33 -26.02 -1.17
N GLY A 100 1.63 -24.98 -0.39
CA GLY A 100 2.96 -24.53 0.01
C GLY A 100 3.80 -23.93 -1.12
N LYS A 101 3.23 -23.73 -2.32
CA LYS A 101 3.99 -23.30 -3.50
C LYS A 101 4.07 -21.79 -3.64
N GLY A 102 3.10 -21.03 -3.16
CA GLY A 102 3.05 -19.58 -3.30
C GLY A 102 2.79 -18.86 -1.98
N THR A 103 2.46 -17.59 -2.13
CA THR A 103 2.06 -16.69 -1.05
C THR A 103 0.68 -16.15 -1.35
N ALA A 104 -0.13 -16.00 -0.30
CA ALA A 104 -1.44 -15.39 -0.37
C ALA A 104 -1.65 -14.39 0.76
N LEU A 105 -2.45 -13.37 0.47
CA LEU A 105 -2.98 -12.44 1.45
C LEU A 105 -4.32 -12.96 1.98
N PHE A 106 -4.54 -12.88 3.28
CA PHE A 106 -5.81 -13.12 3.91
C PHE A 106 -6.17 -11.96 4.83
N THR A 107 -7.43 -11.55 4.82
CA THR A 107 -7.95 -10.56 5.77
C THR A 107 -9.41 -10.82 6.08
N THR A 108 -9.79 -10.56 7.33
CA THR A 108 -11.19 -10.46 7.75
C THR A 108 -11.64 -9.00 7.90
N ASP A 109 -10.74 -8.06 7.65
CA ASP A 109 -10.99 -6.63 7.83
C ASP A 109 -11.98 -6.11 6.79
N ASN A 110 -12.86 -5.18 7.18
CA ASN A 110 -13.92 -4.72 6.31
C ASN A 110 -13.56 -3.57 5.38
N SER A 111 -12.46 -2.84 5.60
CA SER A 111 -12.09 -1.69 4.77
C SER A 111 -12.11 -2.01 3.28
N CYS A 112 -12.50 -1.00 2.49
CA CYS A 112 -12.68 -1.15 1.07
C CYS A 112 -11.34 -1.32 0.36
N THR A 113 -11.30 -2.18 -0.66
CA THR A 113 -10.09 -2.42 -1.44
C THR A 113 -10.34 -2.27 -2.94
N LEU A 114 -9.28 -1.95 -3.68
CA LEU A 114 -9.21 -2.08 -5.13
C LEU A 114 -8.03 -2.95 -5.55
N PRO A 115 -8.24 -4.08 -6.25
CA PRO A 115 -9.54 -4.64 -6.64
C PRO A 115 -10.43 -5.01 -5.44
N LYS A 116 -11.73 -5.24 -5.67
CA LYS A 116 -12.65 -5.67 -4.61
C LYS A 116 -12.22 -7.00 -3.99
N ASN A 117 -12.47 -7.17 -2.70
CA ASN A 117 -12.23 -8.42 -1.97
C ASN A 117 -10.76 -8.85 -1.90
N VAL A 118 -9.83 -7.90 -1.89
CA VAL A 118 -8.41 -8.24 -1.70
C VAL A 118 -8.22 -8.92 -0.35
N GLY A 119 -7.58 -10.08 -0.37
CA GLY A 119 -7.39 -10.94 0.81
C GLY A 119 -8.67 -11.62 1.33
N LYS A 120 -9.84 -11.37 0.72
CA LYS A 120 -11.11 -12.03 1.04
C LYS A 120 -11.55 -13.04 -0.01
N ASP A 121 -10.93 -12.99 -1.18
CA ASP A 121 -11.16 -13.93 -2.27
C ASP A 121 -10.57 -15.31 -1.91
N TRP A 122 -11.37 -16.10 -1.19
CA TRP A 122 -11.03 -17.43 -0.70
C TRP A 122 -12.24 -18.36 -0.85
N THR A 123 -12.01 -19.56 -1.38
CA THR A 123 -13.08 -20.54 -1.63
C THR A 123 -12.70 -21.92 -1.12
N GLN A 124 -13.68 -22.65 -0.60
CA GLN A 124 -13.44 -24.00 -0.10
C GLN A 124 -13.67 -25.04 -1.20
N VAL A 125 -12.65 -25.84 -1.50
CA VAL A 125 -12.71 -26.96 -2.45
C VAL A 125 -12.31 -28.22 -1.71
N SER A 126 -13.20 -29.20 -1.64
CA SER A 126 -12.97 -30.48 -0.93
C SER A 126 -12.47 -30.31 0.51
N GLY A 127 -13.00 -29.31 1.23
CA GLY A 127 -12.61 -29.01 2.62
C GLY A 127 -11.40 -28.09 2.78
N VAL A 128 -10.67 -27.78 1.70
CA VAL A 128 -9.47 -26.93 1.72
C VAL A 128 -9.80 -25.53 1.24
N TRP A 129 -9.41 -24.50 2.00
CA TRP A 129 -9.55 -23.10 1.61
C TRP A 129 -8.45 -22.70 0.64
N ASN A 130 -8.81 -22.29 -0.58
CA ASN A 130 -7.88 -21.88 -1.62
C ASN A 130 -8.05 -20.39 -1.92
N PRO A 131 -6.95 -19.63 -2.07
CA PRO A 131 -7.03 -18.23 -2.45
C PRO A 131 -7.41 -18.11 -3.93
N GLY A 132 -8.23 -17.11 -4.23
CA GLY A 132 -8.48 -16.67 -5.60
C GLY A 132 -7.45 -15.62 -6.06
N VAL A 133 -7.75 -14.99 -7.19
CA VAL A 133 -6.82 -14.05 -7.86
C VAL A 133 -6.56 -12.80 -7.03
N ASN A 134 -7.54 -12.31 -6.28
CA ASN A 134 -7.39 -11.10 -5.46
C ASN A 134 -6.72 -11.38 -4.10
N SER A 135 -6.30 -12.62 -3.86
CA SER A 135 -5.58 -13.03 -2.66
C SER A 135 -4.21 -13.64 -3.00
N THR A 136 -3.89 -13.91 -4.26
CA THR A 136 -2.69 -14.68 -4.65
C THR A 136 -1.58 -13.77 -5.19
N PHE A 137 -0.35 -13.95 -4.69
CA PHE A 137 0.81 -13.23 -5.19
C PHE A 137 1.22 -13.73 -6.59
N VAL A 138 1.63 -12.80 -7.45
CA VAL A 138 1.83 -13.02 -8.88
C VAL A 138 3.27 -13.45 -9.17
N THR A 139 3.43 -14.65 -9.71
CA THR A 139 4.74 -15.15 -10.16
C THR A 139 5.08 -14.77 -11.59
N ALA A 140 4.09 -14.47 -12.44
CA ALA A 140 4.27 -14.17 -13.87
C ALA A 140 5.14 -12.94 -14.17
N ARG A 141 5.47 -12.15 -13.14
CA ARG A 141 6.34 -10.97 -13.23
C ARG A 141 7.79 -11.29 -12.83
N LEU A 142 8.02 -12.48 -12.28
CA LEU A 142 9.32 -12.94 -11.82
C LEU A 142 10.14 -13.56 -12.93
N LYS A 143 11.45 -13.56 -12.74
CA LYS A 143 12.37 -14.29 -13.62
C LYS A 143 11.99 -15.79 -13.64
N LYS A 144 11.62 -16.27 -14.82
CA LYS A 144 11.19 -17.67 -15.08
C LYS A 144 9.97 -18.09 -14.26
N ASP A 145 9.15 -17.15 -13.82
CA ASP A 145 7.96 -17.40 -13.00
C ASP A 145 8.26 -18.19 -11.71
N ASP A 146 9.47 -18.04 -11.15
CA ASP A 146 9.93 -18.83 -10.03
C ASP A 146 9.11 -18.55 -8.76
N PRO A 147 8.35 -19.53 -8.23
CA PRO A 147 7.51 -19.33 -7.06
C PRO A 147 8.28 -18.94 -5.78
N ILE A 148 9.60 -19.13 -5.74
CA ILE A 148 10.41 -18.68 -4.60
C ILE A 148 10.39 -17.16 -4.47
N GLY A 149 10.29 -16.41 -5.57
CA GLY A 149 10.38 -14.94 -5.55
C GLY A 149 9.18 -14.23 -4.90
N VAL A 150 8.07 -14.93 -4.63
CA VAL A 150 6.91 -14.37 -3.90
C VAL A 150 6.92 -14.70 -2.40
N LYS A 151 7.87 -15.52 -1.92
CA LYS A 151 7.86 -16.02 -0.54
C LYS A 151 8.45 -15.08 0.48
N GLU A 152 9.17 -14.05 0.04
CA GLU A 152 9.77 -13.07 0.93
C GLU A 152 10.10 -11.78 0.19
N GLY A 153 10.23 -10.68 0.94
CA GLY A 153 10.38 -9.36 0.37
C GLY A 153 10.12 -8.24 1.37
N TYR A 154 9.80 -7.05 0.88
CA TYR A 154 9.40 -5.90 1.69
C TYR A 154 8.05 -5.35 1.23
N VAL A 155 7.41 -4.52 2.05
CA VAL A 155 6.13 -3.89 1.73
C VAL A 155 6.30 -2.38 1.73
N GLU A 156 5.83 -1.74 0.66
CA GLU A 156 5.73 -0.30 0.53
C GLU A 156 4.27 0.13 0.70
N ILE A 157 4.03 1.15 1.52
CA ILE A 157 2.70 1.66 1.82
C ILE A 157 2.72 3.18 1.62
N PHE A 158 1.82 3.71 0.80
CA PHE A 158 1.80 5.12 0.44
C PHE A 158 0.43 5.74 0.68
N ASN A 159 0.36 6.85 1.43
CA ASN A 159 -0.80 7.72 1.44
C ASN A 159 -0.86 8.48 0.11
N MET A 160 -1.76 8.08 -0.78
CA MET A 160 -1.92 8.76 -2.08
C MET A 160 -2.70 10.06 -1.94
N ALA A 161 -3.68 10.07 -1.04
CA ALA A 161 -4.58 11.19 -0.79
C ALA A 161 -5.36 11.02 0.51
N ASP A 162 -5.70 12.15 1.11
CA ASP A 162 -6.71 12.22 2.16
C ASP A 162 -8.10 12.26 1.52
N ILE A 163 -9.09 11.70 2.20
CA ILE A 163 -10.49 11.65 1.75
C ILE A 163 -11.30 12.55 2.70
N PRO A 164 -11.64 13.79 2.29
CA PRO A 164 -12.26 14.77 3.16
C PRO A 164 -13.62 14.34 3.68
N SER A 165 -13.94 14.70 4.92
CA SER A 165 -15.28 14.46 5.48
C SER A 165 -16.36 15.15 4.65
N GLY A 166 -17.45 14.44 4.35
CA GLY A 166 -18.61 14.97 3.61
C GLY A 166 -18.52 14.79 2.09
N SER A 167 -17.53 14.05 1.59
CA SER A 167 -17.45 13.58 0.20
C SER A 167 -18.19 12.25 0.02
N ASP A 168 -18.59 11.91 -1.21
CA ASP A 168 -19.30 10.65 -1.48
C ASP A 168 -18.40 9.42 -1.20
N LEU A 169 -17.11 9.54 -1.51
CA LEU A 169 -16.10 8.53 -1.21
C LEU A 169 -15.92 8.35 0.30
N TYR A 170 -15.93 9.45 1.07
CA TYR A 170 -15.86 9.38 2.53
C TYR A 170 -17.01 8.56 3.12
N ASP A 171 -18.23 8.81 2.67
CA ASP A 171 -19.41 8.08 3.14
C ASP A 171 -19.37 6.60 2.73
N ALA A 172 -18.84 6.29 1.54
CA ALA A 172 -18.72 4.92 1.06
C ALA A 172 -17.71 4.06 1.85
N ILE A 173 -16.66 4.66 2.40
CA ILE A 173 -15.59 3.95 3.11
C ILE A 173 -15.79 3.96 4.63
N LYS A 174 -16.74 4.75 5.14
CA LYS A 174 -16.97 4.89 6.58
C LYS A 174 -17.62 3.66 7.17
N HIS A 175 -16.99 3.10 8.20
CA HIS A 175 -17.59 2.03 8.98
C HIS A 175 -18.87 2.49 9.69
N LYS A 176 -19.91 1.68 9.59
CA LYS A 176 -21.16 1.82 10.34
C LYS A 176 -21.00 1.28 11.75
N ALA A 177 -21.99 1.56 12.61
CA ALA A 177 -21.97 1.10 14.00
C ALA A 177 -21.93 -0.42 14.17
N ASP A 178 -22.34 -1.18 13.15
CA ASP A 178 -22.29 -2.64 13.11
C ASP A 178 -20.95 -3.19 12.55
N GLY A 179 -19.98 -2.32 12.24
CA GLY A 179 -18.69 -2.69 11.67
C GLY A 179 -18.75 -3.04 10.19
N THR A 180 -19.89 -2.88 9.52
CA THR A 180 -19.98 -2.99 8.07
C THR A 180 -19.53 -1.70 7.39
N VAL A 181 -19.07 -1.82 6.16
CA VAL A 181 -18.79 -0.69 5.28
C VAL A 181 -19.44 -1.00 3.94
N ASP A 182 -19.96 0.02 3.29
CA ASP A 182 -20.67 -0.19 2.03
C ASP A 182 -19.69 -0.52 0.91
N CYS A 183 -18.55 0.19 0.84
CA CYS A 183 -17.63 0.19 -0.31
C CYS A 183 -18.27 0.55 -1.66
N THR A 184 -19.58 0.78 -1.60
CA THR A 184 -20.55 1.03 -2.64
C THR A 184 -21.64 1.87 -1.98
N GLY A 185 -21.37 3.15 -1.70
CA GLY A 185 -22.50 4.09 -1.79
C GLY A 185 -23.19 3.86 -3.14
N SER A 186 -24.53 3.96 -3.19
CA SER A 186 -25.39 3.53 -4.31
C SER A 186 -24.68 3.60 -5.67
N ASP A 187 -24.37 2.43 -6.25
CA ASP A 187 -23.63 2.23 -7.50
C ASP A 187 -22.14 2.62 -7.52
N ASN A 188 -21.31 1.86 -6.80
CA ASN A 188 -19.85 1.80 -7.02
C ASN A 188 -19.06 3.09 -6.74
N ALA A 189 -19.30 3.81 -5.64
CA ALA A 189 -18.54 5.04 -5.34
C ALA A 189 -17.00 4.87 -5.36
N VAL A 190 -16.45 3.79 -4.81
CA VAL A 190 -14.99 3.54 -4.84
C VAL A 190 -14.50 3.32 -6.28
N ASP A 191 -15.10 2.39 -7.06
CA ASP A 191 -14.71 2.17 -8.47
C ASP A 191 -15.06 3.37 -9.38
N GLY A 192 -16.09 4.13 -9.04
CA GLY A 192 -16.65 5.23 -9.81
C GLY A 192 -15.84 6.50 -9.68
N VAL A 193 -15.51 6.88 -8.44
CA VAL A 193 -14.59 8.00 -8.14
C VAL A 193 -13.19 7.65 -8.65
N VAL A 194 -12.69 6.44 -8.39
CA VAL A 194 -11.40 6.00 -8.93
C VAL A 194 -11.41 5.93 -10.45
N GLY A 195 -12.44 5.35 -11.07
CA GLY A 195 -12.56 5.30 -12.51
C GLY A 195 -12.64 6.70 -13.14
N ALA A 196 -13.27 7.67 -12.47
CA ALA A 196 -13.29 9.05 -12.92
C ALA A 196 -11.89 9.68 -12.83
N ILE A 197 -11.15 9.45 -11.73
CA ILE A 197 -9.75 9.86 -11.55
C ILE A 197 -8.87 9.24 -12.66
N GLU A 198 -8.96 7.93 -12.89
CA GLU A 198 -8.17 7.22 -13.90
C GLU A 198 -8.46 7.67 -15.34
N ARG A 199 -9.68 8.17 -15.60
CA ARG A 199 -10.05 8.72 -16.90
C ARG A 199 -9.68 10.21 -17.07
N ASN A 200 -9.01 10.82 -16.08
CA ASN A 200 -8.80 12.27 -15.99
C ASN A 200 -10.11 13.09 -16.15
N ASN A 201 -11.26 12.45 -15.93
CA ASN A 201 -12.53 13.13 -15.90
C ASN A 201 -12.57 13.79 -14.53
N HIS A 202 -12.22 15.08 -14.48
CA HIS A 202 -12.26 15.93 -13.30
C HIS A 202 -13.38 15.50 -12.36
N VAL A 203 -13.02 14.75 -11.31
CA VAL A 203 -13.85 14.66 -10.13
C VAL A 203 -13.85 16.08 -9.59
N THR A 204 -15.01 16.66 -9.34
CA THR A 204 -15.06 17.91 -8.56
C THR A 204 -14.15 17.69 -7.35
N ASN A 205 -13.17 18.57 -7.15
CA ASN A 205 -11.97 18.41 -6.31
C ASN A 205 -12.29 18.37 -4.79
N THR A 206 -13.29 17.58 -4.41
CA THR A 206 -13.89 17.44 -3.08
C THR A 206 -13.72 16.03 -2.52
N GLU A 207 -13.50 15.03 -3.37
CA GLU A 207 -13.35 13.63 -2.94
C GLU A 207 -11.97 13.32 -2.39
N LEU A 208 -10.94 13.99 -2.89
CA LEU A 208 -9.55 13.79 -2.48
C LEU A 208 -8.89 15.12 -2.13
N ALA A 209 -8.05 15.10 -1.11
CA ALA A 209 -7.19 16.20 -0.69
C ALA A 209 -5.72 15.74 -0.63
N ALA A 210 -4.81 16.71 -0.55
CA ALA A 210 -3.39 16.45 -0.38
C ALA A 210 -3.15 15.54 0.85
N PRO A 211 -2.30 14.51 0.72
CA PRO A 211 -2.11 13.53 1.79
C PRO A 211 -1.43 14.15 3.01
N THR A 212 -1.87 13.78 4.21
CA THR A 212 -1.23 14.17 5.48
C THR A 212 -0.36 13.03 6.05
N PRO A 213 0.64 13.33 6.92
CA PRO A 213 1.49 12.31 7.54
C PRO A 213 0.77 11.67 8.73
N THR A 214 -0.23 10.84 8.46
CA THR A 214 -1.07 10.23 9.51
C THR A 214 -1.26 8.73 9.30
N LEU A 215 -0.41 8.10 8.48
CA LEU A 215 -0.34 6.64 8.41
C LEU A 215 0.66 6.11 9.43
N PHE A 216 0.27 5.06 10.14
CA PHE A 216 1.13 4.25 10.97
C PHE A 216 1.03 2.79 10.53
N GLY A 217 2.06 1.99 10.74
CA GLY A 217 2.00 0.57 10.45
C GLY A 217 2.93 -0.24 11.33
N ASN A 218 2.53 -1.47 11.60
CA ASN A 218 3.36 -2.43 12.31
C ASN A 218 3.20 -3.82 11.69
N TRP A 219 4.20 -4.66 11.95
CA TRP A 219 4.25 -6.00 11.40
C TRP A 219 4.75 -7.00 12.43
N VAL A 220 4.36 -8.25 12.26
CA VAL A 220 4.82 -9.37 13.07
C VAL A 220 5.05 -10.58 12.17
N ILE A 221 6.24 -11.15 12.19
CA ILE A 221 6.54 -12.46 11.61
C ILE A 221 6.38 -13.50 12.72
N LEU A 222 5.50 -14.46 12.51
CA LEU A 222 5.32 -15.61 13.40
C LEU A 222 5.89 -16.86 12.75
N ASN A 223 6.75 -17.54 13.50
CA ASN A 223 7.24 -18.87 13.19
C ASN A 223 6.71 -19.84 14.24
N THR A 224 5.69 -20.61 13.84
CA THR A 224 5.03 -21.60 14.70
C THR A 224 5.84 -22.87 14.89
N ALA A 225 6.75 -23.20 13.96
CA ALA A 225 7.65 -24.33 14.10
C ALA A 225 8.68 -24.11 15.21
N ASP A 226 9.20 -22.88 15.33
CA ASP A 226 10.23 -22.51 16.30
C ASP A 226 9.69 -21.74 17.53
N ASN A 227 8.37 -21.52 17.61
CA ASN A 227 7.71 -20.70 18.64
C ASN A 227 8.34 -19.30 18.81
N SER A 228 8.71 -18.66 17.71
CA SER A 228 9.35 -17.35 17.72
C SER A 228 8.52 -16.29 17.00
N ALA A 229 8.68 -15.04 17.43
CA ALA A 229 8.03 -13.87 16.86
C ALA A 229 9.03 -12.73 16.71
N TYR A 230 8.96 -12.04 15.56
CA TYR A 230 9.72 -10.83 15.29
C TYR A 230 8.74 -9.73 14.91
N SER A 231 8.84 -8.56 15.55
CA SER A 231 7.91 -7.47 15.31
C SER A 231 8.60 -6.12 15.38
N ALA A 232 8.14 -5.18 14.58
CA ALA A 232 8.53 -3.79 14.70
C ALA A 232 7.45 -2.87 14.11
N TRP A 233 7.65 -1.56 14.28
CA TRP A 233 6.94 -0.56 13.48
C TRP A 233 7.52 -0.53 12.07
N ALA A 234 6.70 -0.12 11.10
CA ALA A 234 7.19 0.21 9.77
C ALA A 234 8.04 1.48 9.84
N THR A 235 9.03 1.60 8.95
CA THR A 235 9.82 2.82 8.83
C THR A 235 8.95 3.88 8.15
N ALA A 236 8.67 4.97 8.85
CA ALA A 236 7.82 6.04 8.34
C ALA A 236 8.65 7.18 7.74
N PHE A 237 8.16 7.73 6.63
CA PHE A 237 8.76 8.86 5.95
C PHE A 237 7.76 10.00 5.82
N GLU A 238 8.24 11.21 6.10
CA GLU A 238 7.50 12.44 5.92
C GLU A 238 8.25 13.38 4.97
N ALA A 239 7.50 14.00 4.05
CA ALA A 239 8.01 15.11 3.27
C ALA A 239 7.87 16.40 4.09
N ASP A 240 9.01 16.98 4.47
CA ASP A 240 9.10 18.28 5.14
C ASP A 240 8.94 19.40 4.10
N ASN A 241 7.92 20.23 4.31
CA ASN A 241 7.43 21.19 3.32
C ASN A 241 7.98 22.59 3.57
N ALA A 242 9.12 22.91 2.96
CA ALA A 242 9.58 24.31 2.89
C ALA A 242 8.78 25.15 1.87
N ASP A 243 8.22 24.56 0.79
CA ASP A 243 7.82 25.29 -0.42
C ASP A 243 6.43 24.95 -1.04
N GLY A 244 5.47 24.37 -0.30
CA GLY A 244 4.06 24.36 -0.77
C GLY A 244 3.28 23.03 -0.80
N GLY A 245 3.36 22.27 0.29
CA GLY A 245 2.43 21.17 0.57
C GLY A 245 2.66 19.89 -0.24
N THR A 246 2.18 18.77 0.31
CA THR A 246 2.14 17.50 -0.41
C THR A 246 1.15 17.55 -1.57
N ARG A 247 1.32 16.66 -2.55
CA ARG A 247 0.47 16.58 -3.74
C ARG A 247 -0.21 15.22 -3.80
N ILE A 248 -1.43 15.22 -4.34
CA ILE A 248 -2.13 13.99 -4.68
C ILE A 248 -1.35 13.29 -5.80
N VAL A 249 -0.84 12.09 -5.52
CA VAL A 249 -0.21 11.21 -6.51
C VAL A 249 -1.01 9.92 -6.52
N TYR A 250 -1.98 9.85 -7.42
CA TYR A 250 -2.86 8.71 -7.53
C TYR A 250 -2.26 7.63 -8.44
N SER A 251 -2.01 6.44 -7.88
CA SER A 251 -1.50 5.29 -8.62
C SER A 251 -2.66 4.38 -9.04
N ALA A 252 -3.12 4.56 -10.29
CA ALA A 252 -4.19 3.75 -10.89
C ALA A 252 -3.97 2.23 -10.71
N GLN A 253 -5.06 1.50 -10.44
CA GLN A 253 -5.01 0.04 -10.32
C GLN A 253 -5.29 -0.58 -11.69
N SER A 254 -4.23 -0.91 -12.42
CA SER A 254 -4.36 -1.47 -13.78
C SER A 254 -3.56 -2.73 -13.94
N ASN A 255 -4.23 -3.76 -14.46
CA ASN A 255 -3.59 -4.98 -14.97
C ASN A 255 -3.14 -4.84 -16.43
N ALA A 256 -3.40 -3.69 -17.06
CA ALA A 256 -3.00 -3.44 -18.44
C ALA A 256 -1.47 -3.25 -18.49
N ARG A 257 -0.82 -4.03 -19.36
CA ARG A 257 0.59 -3.79 -19.70
C ARG A 257 0.72 -2.38 -20.26
N VAL A 258 1.64 -1.58 -19.73
CA VAL A 258 1.95 -0.25 -20.30
C VAL A 258 2.51 -0.45 -21.71
N THR A 259 1.71 -0.16 -22.73
CA THR A 259 2.08 -0.37 -24.15
C THR A 259 2.79 0.84 -24.76
N THR A 260 2.59 2.03 -24.19
CA THR A 260 3.19 3.29 -24.66
C THR A 260 3.53 4.18 -23.47
N ALA A 261 4.79 4.60 -23.35
CA ALA A 261 5.21 5.64 -22.41
C ALA A 261 5.03 7.01 -23.07
N THR A 262 4.34 7.95 -22.42
CA THR A 262 4.30 9.36 -22.83
C THR A 262 5.40 10.13 -22.13
N ASP A 263 6.45 10.48 -22.89
CA ASP A 263 7.66 11.15 -22.41
C ASP A 263 7.50 12.68 -22.26
N SER A 264 6.36 13.15 -21.76
CA SER A 264 6.13 14.58 -21.56
C SER A 264 5.77 14.88 -20.10
N ILE A 265 6.80 15.24 -19.34
CA ILE A 265 6.65 16.07 -18.14
C ILE A 265 6.79 17.52 -18.61
N VAL A 266 5.68 18.10 -19.08
CA VAL A 266 5.64 19.55 -19.34
C VAL A 266 5.11 20.21 -18.08
N GLY A 267 5.91 21.10 -17.47
CA GLY A 267 5.69 21.71 -16.15
C GLY A 267 4.44 22.60 -15.95
N ARG A 268 3.37 22.37 -16.71
CA ARG A 268 2.07 23.07 -16.59
C ARG A 268 0.95 22.26 -15.92
N GLU A 269 1.16 20.98 -15.59
CA GLU A 269 0.09 20.12 -15.06
C GLU A 269 -0.04 20.11 -13.52
N PHE A 270 0.86 20.78 -12.79
CA PHE A 270 0.85 20.79 -11.32
C PHE A 270 0.29 22.08 -10.69
N GLY A 271 -0.44 22.89 -11.46
CA GLY A 271 -1.17 24.06 -10.96
C GLY A 271 -2.58 23.69 -10.51
N SER A 272 -2.92 24.02 -9.26
CA SER A 272 -4.24 23.94 -8.60
C SER A 272 -5.21 22.85 -9.10
N GLY A 273 -5.21 21.70 -8.42
CA GLY A 273 -6.34 20.76 -8.44
C GLY A 273 -6.34 19.65 -9.49
N THR A 274 -5.29 19.51 -10.31
CA THR A 274 -5.24 18.42 -11.30
C THR A 274 -4.67 17.14 -10.68
N ILE A 275 -5.51 16.12 -10.48
CA ILE A 275 -5.10 14.75 -10.14
C ILE A 275 -4.53 14.11 -11.41
N SER A 276 -3.23 13.82 -11.44
CA SER A 276 -2.60 13.13 -12.57
C SER A 276 -2.50 11.64 -12.25
N SER A 277 -3.30 10.80 -12.93
CA SER A 277 -3.09 9.35 -12.92
C SER A 277 -1.92 9.03 -13.86
N ARG A 278 -0.74 8.73 -13.32
CA ARG A 278 0.37 8.19 -14.13
C ARG A 278 0.86 6.88 -13.53
N SER A 279 0.92 5.85 -14.35
CA SER A 279 1.61 4.61 -14.04
C SER A 279 3.12 4.90 -13.99
N CYS A 280 3.69 4.91 -12.79
CA CYS A 280 5.15 4.94 -12.63
C CYS A 280 5.74 3.61 -13.10
N LYS A 281 6.83 3.71 -13.87
CA LYS A 281 7.63 2.57 -14.32
C LYS A 281 8.69 2.29 -13.26
N TRP A 282 8.76 1.05 -12.78
CA TRP A 282 9.96 0.45 -12.20
C TRP A 282 10.26 -0.81 -13.00
#